data_AF-A0A9X1ZFL7-F1
#
_entry.id   AF-A0A9X1ZFL7-F1
#
_cell.length_a   1.000
_cell.length_b   1.000
_cell.length_c   1.000
_cell.angle_alpha   90.00
_cell.angle_beta   90.00
_cell.angle_gamma   90.00
#
_symmetry.space_group_name_H-M   'P 1'
#
loop_
_entity.id
_entity.type
_entity.pdbx_description
1 polymer ?
#
loop_
_entity_poly.entity_id
_entity_poly.type
_entity_poly.pdbx_seq_one_letter_code
_entity_poly.pdbx_strand_id
1 'polypeptide(L)'
;MKPSIVNYGADHFDHSLEATNFLDNWLPADPSCPENSNISDEQKNKLNYDGCVELQNRTKLYLSTMIIPLGENGEYDPDQLGNPLRKHVQSGWDGNMMGPQSGTFLGLEFWSKDQYYNECPYQNCLYQVIAPGVGDPVGPSPFSFARSTDYDREIHKARRSIAIRTIIDGILLKFFDIILTGVGYEPTGFDPVVITKLIIQYSPKLIEEAEKLYDDDDVSDEDIENFVKQIAIEFYKNEVELLADPANAGKLGPITQAVLQELGVKPQDIATMAAGAALRKWTPFVGQLDAIITGAQVADILVDQVKTIKDMMFVPIKADYTVTWGLNIVDIEPSIMKAEAVDKPLSIIGTGFGINARWYWYDEEPITFLKDKNASTLVERIEHDNISPEGTLLEVTIPGRFLENAVGPISVKVEHRGEETTSPIDIRIGDGLEIARLKMNTGQPGDKIIIEGIGFDSLKSKNRVTFKGQNGTRIVASIIKVESGKLTVTVPNNIITGDVTVEVNNQTSNGLEFVVPYILDITFGDNGNFNDDIFKLVIDDKVIMDGSSPQRKVGPISVPLSAGSHVVKLIGIRAEDEIGTYYIEFEGDVIAVNGDALEGRDLLKDSVKSFQVNVGATTKRVKSRVNPLRHLQQE
;
A
#
# COMPACT_ATOMS: atom_id res chain seq x y z
N MET A 1 -13.60 6.31 -10.86
CA MET A 1 -13.19 7.21 -9.76
C MET A 1 -11.67 7.24 -9.70
N LYS A 2 -11.07 8.33 -9.24
CA LYS A 2 -9.70 8.41 -8.71
C LYS A 2 -9.69 9.54 -7.68
N PRO A 3 -9.23 9.34 -6.42
CA PRO A 3 -9.17 10.43 -5.46
C PRO A 3 -8.15 11.49 -5.90
N SER A 4 -8.41 12.75 -5.54
CA SER A 4 -7.44 13.83 -5.70
C SER A 4 -6.47 13.80 -4.52
N ILE A 5 -5.18 13.90 -4.82
CA ILE A 5 -4.09 13.97 -3.84
C ILE A 5 -3.25 15.20 -4.22
N VAL A 6 -3.21 16.20 -3.33
CA VAL A 6 -2.34 17.37 -3.48
C VAL A 6 -1.14 17.20 -2.55
N ASN A 7 0.05 17.06 -3.13
CA ASN A 7 1.33 17.09 -2.42
C ASN A 7 1.83 18.54 -2.35
N TYR A 8 2.13 19.05 -1.15
CA TYR A 8 2.59 20.42 -0.97
C TYR A 8 4.14 20.56 -0.86
N GLY A 9 4.91 19.46 -0.98
CA GLY A 9 6.36 19.43 -0.83
C GLY A 9 7.11 18.64 -1.90
N ALA A 10 6.60 18.61 -3.14
CA ALA A 10 7.00 17.67 -4.19
C ALA A 10 8.44 17.79 -4.73
N ASP A 11 9.13 18.93 -4.56
CA ASP A 11 10.35 19.24 -5.32
C ASP A 11 11.68 18.86 -4.61
N HIS A 12 11.65 18.51 -3.32
CA HIS A 12 12.88 18.40 -2.50
C HIS A 12 12.99 17.14 -1.63
N PHE A 13 11.96 16.29 -1.58
CA PHE A 13 11.87 15.25 -0.56
C PHE A 13 11.26 13.96 -1.12
N ASP A 14 12.08 12.91 -1.27
CA ASP A 14 11.72 11.66 -1.96
C ASP A 14 10.80 10.77 -1.09
N HIS A 15 9.54 11.15 -1.10
CA HIS A 15 8.42 10.45 -0.49
C HIS A 15 7.16 10.76 -1.29
N SER A 16 6.22 9.81 -1.31
CA SER A 16 4.95 9.95 -2.03
C SER A 16 3.81 9.35 -1.21
N LEU A 17 2.59 9.82 -1.46
CA LEU A 17 1.39 9.27 -0.86
C LEU A 17 0.37 8.95 -1.96
N GLU A 18 -0.06 7.70 -2.03
CA GLU A 18 -1.00 7.21 -3.05
C GLU A 18 -2.21 6.52 -2.41
N ALA A 19 -3.32 6.43 -3.15
CA ALA A 19 -4.52 5.73 -2.69
C ALA A 19 -4.56 4.30 -3.24
N THR A 20 -4.79 3.32 -2.36
CA THR A 20 -4.58 1.90 -2.67
C THR A 20 -5.73 1.24 -3.43
N ASN A 21 -5.38 0.53 -4.51
CA ASN A 21 -6.32 -0.24 -5.31
C ASN A 21 -6.66 -1.57 -4.63
N PHE A 22 -7.95 -1.85 -4.46
CA PHE A 22 -8.44 -3.10 -3.89
C PHE A 22 -8.05 -4.33 -4.74
N LEU A 23 -7.97 -4.16 -6.07
CA LEU A 23 -7.66 -5.24 -7.01
C LEU A 23 -6.17 -5.62 -7.07
N ASP A 24 -5.28 -4.74 -6.60
CA ASP A 24 -3.85 -5.02 -6.57
C ASP A 24 -3.42 -5.57 -5.20
N ASN A 25 -4.09 -5.12 -4.11
CA ASN A 25 -3.96 -5.64 -2.74
C ASN A 25 -4.52 -7.07 -2.51
N TRP A 26 -4.82 -7.84 -3.56
CA TRP A 26 -5.32 -9.22 -3.47
C TRP A 26 -4.20 -10.29 -3.42
N LEU A 27 -2.93 -9.90 -3.62
CA LEU A 27 -1.79 -10.81 -3.52
C LEU A 27 -1.39 -11.02 -2.05
N PRO A 28 -1.33 -12.27 -1.53
CA PRO A 28 -1.12 -12.56 -0.10
C PRO A 28 0.35 -12.41 0.36
N ALA A 29 1.16 -11.65 -0.37
CA ALA A 29 2.57 -11.41 -0.10
C ALA A 29 2.87 -9.97 0.36
N ASP A 30 2.01 -9.00 0.00
CA ASP A 30 2.16 -7.60 0.40
C ASP A 30 1.35 -7.25 1.66
N PRO A 31 1.69 -6.14 2.36
CA PRO A 31 0.94 -5.67 3.52
C PRO A 31 -0.33 -4.96 3.04
N SER A 32 -1.43 -5.69 2.92
CA SER A 32 -2.72 -5.12 2.48
C SER A 32 -3.26 -4.05 3.44
N CYS A 33 -4.10 -3.16 2.90
CA CYS A 33 -4.93 -2.19 3.65
C CYS A 33 -5.59 -2.86 4.87
N PRO A 34 -5.32 -2.40 6.12
CA PRO A 34 -5.83 -3.07 7.32
C PRO A 34 -7.36 -3.08 7.40
N GLU A 35 -7.94 -4.21 7.82
CA GLU A 35 -9.39 -4.51 7.73
C GLU A 35 -10.32 -3.33 8.07
N ASN A 36 -10.86 -2.69 7.03
CA ASN A 36 -11.93 -1.71 7.12
C ASN A 36 -13.30 -2.40 7.11
N SER A 37 -13.57 -3.16 8.17
CA SER A 37 -14.66 -4.15 8.30
C SER A 37 -16.09 -3.63 8.07
N ASN A 38 -16.31 -2.30 8.07
CA ASN A 38 -17.60 -1.68 7.75
C ASN A 38 -17.94 -1.71 6.25
N ILE A 39 -16.95 -1.83 5.37
CA ILE A 39 -17.15 -1.79 3.91
C ILE A 39 -16.97 -3.20 3.35
N SER A 40 -17.98 -3.68 2.61
CA SER A 40 -17.93 -5.00 1.97
C SER A 40 -17.01 -5.01 0.75
N ASP A 41 -16.44 -6.18 0.45
CA ASP A 41 -15.58 -6.36 -0.72
C ASP A 41 -16.33 -6.19 -2.05
N GLU A 42 -17.66 -6.40 -2.07
CA GLU A 42 -18.50 -6.05 -3.24
C GLU A 42 -18.59 -4.53 -3.45
N GLN A 43 -18.51 -3.71 -2.39
CA GLN A 43 -18.41 -2.25 -2.53
C GLN A 43 -17.01 -1.83 -2.98
N LYS A 44 -15.93 -2.32 -2.34
CA LYS A 44 -14.54 -2.01 -2.72
C LYS A 44 -14.26 -2.36 -4.18
N ASN A 45 -14.69 -3.53 -4.63
CA ASN A 45 -14.57 -3.97 -6.03
C ASN A 45 -15.30 -3.07 -7.04
N LYS A 46 -16.33 -2.31 -6.63
CA LYS A 46 -16.97 -1.30 -7.48
C LYS A 46 -16.20 0.02 -7.45
N LEU A 47 -15.80 0.46 -6.26
CA LEU A 47 -15.05 1.70 -6.04
C LEU A 47 -13.62 1.63 -6.63
N ASN A 48 -13.11 0.42 -6.89
CA ASN A 48 -11.76 0.02 -7.31
C ASN A 48 -10.66 0.25 -6.27
N TYR A 49 -10.84 1.23 -5.40
CA TYR A 49 -10.01 1.44 -4.21
C TYR A 49 -10.46 0.54 -3.06
N ASP A 50 -9.61 0.36 -2.05
CA ASP A 50 -10.01 -0.20 -0.76
C ASP A 50 -10.40 0.90 0.24
N GLY A 51 -9.91 2.13 0.05
CA GLY A 51 -10.17 3.31 0.87
C GLY A 51 -8.98 3.72 1.75
N CYS A 52 -7.93 2.89 1.82
CA CYS A 52 -6.68 3.26 2.45
C CYS A 52 -5.87 4.23 1.58
N VAL A 53 -4.82 4.80 2.20
CA VAL A 53 -3.68 5.38 1.48
C VAL A 53 -2.39 4.74 1.94
N GLU A 54 -1.40 4.73 1.05
CA GLU A 54 -0.04 4.26 1.30
C GLU A 54 0.89 5.46 1.29
N LEU A 55 1.62 5.67 2.40
CA LEU A 55 2.79 6.54 2.40
C LEU A 55 4.02 5.70 2.07
N GLN A 56 4.76 6.18 1.07
CA GLN A 56 6.01 5.63 0.57
C GLN A 56 7.16 6.54 0.99
N ASN A 57 8.06 6.04 1.84
CA ASN A 57 9.32 6.70 2.14
C ASN A 57 10.38 6.13 1.20
N ARG A 58 11.07 6.99 0.44
CA ARG A 58 12.21 6.62 -0.41
C ARG A 58 13.52 7.21 0.11
N THR A 59 13.52 7.75 1.33
CA THR A 59 14.68 8.42 1.96
C THR A 59 15.41 7.57 3.01
N LYS A 60 16.56 8.08 3.46
CA LYS A 60 17.31 7.61 4.63
C LYS A 60 16.75 8.08 5.99
N LEU A 61 15.67 8.86 6.00
CA LEU A 61 15.16 9.54 7.20
C LEU A 61 14.00 8.76 7.82
N TYR A 62 13.89 8.80 9.16
CA TYR A 62 12.67 8.35 9.85
C TYR A 62 11.58 9.41 9.71
N LEU A 63 10.36 9.00 9.34
CA LEU A 63 9.22 9.91 9.20
C LEU A 63 8.18 9.65 10.28
N SER A 64 7.30 10.63 10.50
CA SER A 64 6.07 10.45 11.27
C SER A 64 4.91 11.17 10.63
N THR A 65 3.71 10.60 10.73
CA THR A 65 2.50 11.13 10.07
C THR A 65 1.40 11.36 11.10
N MET A 66 0.88 12.58 11.15
CA MET A 66 -0.38 12.92 11.82
C MET A 66 -1.49 12.96 10.77
N ILE A 67 -2.66 12.43 11.09
CA ILE A 67 -3.81 12.40 10.18
C ILE A 67 -4.93 13.24 10.77
N ILE A 68 -5.26 14.32 10.08
CA ILE A 68 -6.23 15.35 10.50
C ILE A 68 -7.46 15.23 9.58
N PRO A 69 -8.69 15.11 10.11
CA PRO A 69 -9.89 15.11 9.27
C PRO A 69 -10.04 16.46 8.57
N LEU A 70 -10.40 16.45 7.29
CA LEU A 70 -10.74 17.65 6.54
C LEU A 70 -12.25 17.87 6.48
N GLY A 71 -12.63 19.13 6.41
CA GLY A 71 -13.91 19.56 5.88
C GLY A 71 -13.93 19.42 4.37
N GLU A 72 -15.06 19.71 3.76
CA GLU A 72 -15.24 19.53 2.30
C GLU A 72 -14.51 20.57 1.47
N ASN A 73 -14.37 21.79 2.01
CA ASN A 73 -13.57 22.86 1.42
C ASN A 73 -12.06 22.52 1.39
N GLY A 74 -11.65 21.35 1.89
CA GLY A 74 -10.25 20.93 1.96
C GLY A 74 -9.47 21.54 3.13
N GLU A 75 -10.15 22.24 4.05
CA GLU A 75 -9.55 22.85 5.23
C GLU A 75 -9.73 21.94 6.47
N TYR A 76 -8.82 22.06 7.44
CA TYR A 76 -8.92 21.40 8.74
C TYR A 76 -9.65 22.30 9.76
N ASP A 77 -10.23 21.72 10.81
CA ASP A 77 -10.77 22.48 11.93
C ASP A 77 -9.64 22.84 12.91
N PRO A 78 -9.32 24.14 13.12
CA PRO A 78 -8.28 24.56 14.05
C PRO A 78 -8.51 24.09 15.50
N ASP A 79 -9.78 23.95 15.94
CA ASP A 79 -10.11 23.54 17.30
C ASP A 79 -9.92 22.01 17.50
N GLN A 80 -9.87 21.22 16.41
CA GLN A 80 -9.62 19.77 16.46
C GLN A 80 -8.15 19.36 16.33
N LEU A 81 -7.22 20.31 16.11
CA LEU A 81 -5.79 20.01 15.94
C LEU A 81 -5.17 19.22 17.11
N GLY A 82 -5.69 19.38 18.34
CA GLY A 82 -5.26 18.57 19.50
C GLY A 82 -5.75 17.11 19.50
N ASN A 83 -6.76 16.80 18.68
CA ASN A 83 -7.46 15.50 18.60
C ASN A 83 -7.47 14.91 17.16
N PRO A 84 -6.31 14.77 16.49
CA PRO A 84 -6.23 14.16 15.17
C PRO A 84 -6.60 12.67 15.24
N LEU A 85 -6.97 12.10 14.09
CA LEU A 85 -7.32 10.68 13.95
C LEU A 85 -6.10 9.78 14.20
N ARG A 86 -4.93 10.22 13.74
CA ARG A 86 -3.61 9.62 14.06
C ARG A 86 -2.70 10.71 14.62
N LYS A 87 -2.04 10.46 15.75
CA LYS A 87 -1.02 11.36 16.32
C LYS A 87 0.38 11.01 15.81
N HIS A 88 1.27 12.00 15.81
CA HIS A 88 2.71 11.76 15.64
C HIS A 88 3.31 10.90 16.76
N VAL A 89 4.49 10.38 16.48
CA VAL A 89 5.26 9.50 17.36
C VAL A 89 5.71 10.18 18.64
N GLN A 90 5.62 9.48 19.77
CA GLN A 90 5.92 10.05 21.08
C GLN A 90 7.36 9.76 21.58
N SER A 91 8.14 8.95 20.86
CA SER A 91 9.54 8.63 21.18
C SER A 91 10.29 8.04 19.98
N GLY A 92 11.62 7.98 20.03
CA GLY A 92 12.49 7.36 19.00
C GLY A 92 12.39 5.82 18.88
N TRP A 93 11.42 5.20 19.55
CA TRP A 93 11.12 3.77 19.51
C TRP A 93 9.60 3.50 19.44
N ASP A 94 8.81 4.49 19.04
CA ASP A 94 7.38 4.34 18.82
C ASP A 94 7.13 3.46 17.58
N GLY A 95 6.23 2.48 17.69
CA GLY A 95 5.88 1.58 16.58
C GLY A 95 5.20 2.27 15.40
N ASN A 96 4.78 3.54 15.58
CA ASN A 96 4.21 4.37 14.52
C ASN A 96 5.24 5.16 13.71
N MET A 97 6.54 4.99 13.99
CA MET A 97 7.63 5.58 13.19
C MET A 97 7.76 4.87 11.86
N MET A 98 7.76 5.63 10.76
CA MET A 98 8.08 5.08 9.45
C MET A 98 9.59 5.00 9.29
N GLY A 99 10.10 3.80 8.99
CA GLY A 99 11.52 3.54 8.80
C GLY A 99 12.07 4.05 7.47
N PRO A 100 13.40 4.23 7.36
CA PRO A 100 14.09 4.55 6.11
C PRO A 100 14.24 3.33 5.19
N GLN A 101 14.62 3.57 3.93
CA GLN A 101 14.93 2.49 2.99
C GLN A 101 16.31 1.86 3.27
N SER A 102 16.35 0.53 3.26
CA SER A 102 17.50 -0.28 3.64
C SER A 102 18.64 -0.16 2.65
N GLY A 103 19.59 0.68 3.03
CA GLY A 103 20.95 0.81 2.44
C GLY A 103 22.05 2.75 0.47
N THR A 104 21.42 3.60 -0.42
CA THR A 104 21.97 4.84 -1.01
C THR A 104 20.89 5.85 -1.39
N PHE A 105 21.25 7.13 -1.30
CA PHE A 105 20.49 8.27 -1.83
C PHE A 105 21.51 9.29 -2.36
N LEU A 106 21.16 10.03 -3.42
CA LEU A 106 22.10 10.75 -4.28
C LEU A 106 23.20 9.83 -4.85
N GLY A 107 22.77 8.67 -5.41
CA GLY A 107 23.61 7.61 -5.99
C GLY A 107 23.04 6.21 -5.72
N LEU A 108 21.73 6.00 -5.95
CA LEU A 108 20.84 4.98 -5.35
C LEU A 108 21.19 3.52 -5.72
N GLU A 109 20.88 2.48 -4.92
CA GLU A 109 19.53 1.98 -4.54
C GLU A 109 19.48 1.35 -3.11
N PHE A 110 18.35 1.43 -2.40
CA PHE A 110 18.06 0.86 -1.05
C PHE A 110 16.51 0.57 -0.93
N TRP A 111 15.99 -0.33 -0.06
CA TRP A 111 14.54 -0.77 -0.02
C TRP A 111 13.84 -0.75 1.36
N SER A 112 12.55 -0.41 1.50
CA SER A 112 11.76 -0.60 2.75
C SER A 112 10.41 -1.28 2.53
N LYS A 113 9.72 -1.57 3.66
CA LYS A 113 8.28 -1.80 3.71
C LYS A 113 7.53 -0.46 3.74
N ASP A 114 6.43 -0.35 3.02
CA ASP A 114 5.58 0.85 2.98
C ASP A 114 4.58 0.93 4.14
N GLN A 115 4.01 2.12 4.37
CA GLN A 115 3.16 2.40 5.52
C GLN A 115 1.73 2.76 5.09
N TYR A 116 0.83 1.81 5.28
CA TYR A 116 -0.60 1.94 5.01
C TYR A 116 -1.33 2.67 6.15
N TYR A 117 -2.29 3.50 5.79
CA TYR A 117 -3.17 4.25 6.68
C TYR A 117 -4.64 3.98 6.33
N ASN A 118 -5.44 3.61 7.33
CA ASN A 118 -6.86 3.30 7.20
C ASN A 118 -7.75 4.18 8.09
N GLU A 119 -7.21 5.26 8.64
CA GLU A 119 -7.88 6.17 9.58
C GLU A 119 -8.97 7.05 8.95
N CYS A 120 -9.01 7.18 7.62
CA CYS A 120 -9.96 8.01 6.87
C CYS A 120 -10.55 7.29 5.63
N PRO A 121 -11.17 6.10 5.77
CA PRO A 121 -11.58 5.30 4.62
C PRO A 121 -12.65 6.03 3.81
N TYR A 122 -12.33 6.43 2.58
CA TYR A 122 -13.17 7.24 1.68
C TYR A 122 -13.56 8.64 2.20
N GLN A 123 -12.92 9.12 3.26
CA GLN A 123 -13.15 10.45 3.83
C GLN A 123 -11.99 11.39 3.47
N ASN A 124 -12.27 12.70 3.41
CA ASN A 124 -11.25 13.71 3.11
C ASN A 124 -10.33 13.89 4.34
N CYS A 125 -9.01 13.81 4.15
CA CYS A 125 -8.04 13.94 5.22
C CYS A 125 -6.72 14.59 4.80
N LEU A 126 -6.09 15.26 5.76
CA LEU A 126 -4.77 15.85 5.65
C LEU A 126 -3.77 14.95 6.38
N TYR A 127 -2.74 14.54 5.66
CA TYR A 127 -1.64 13.73 6.13
C TYR A 127 -0.45 14.66 6.31
N GLN A 128 -0.25 15.12 7.55
CA GLN A 128 0.88 15.94 7.94
C GLN A 128 2.06 14.99 8.16
N VAL A 129 3.01 14.96 7.23
CA VAL A 129 4.25 14.20 7.36
C VAL A 129 5.32 15.15 7.90
N ILE A 130 5.97 14.76 9.00
CA ILE A 130 7.15 15.47 9.50
C ILE A 130 8.41 14.66 9.27
N ALA A 131 9.49 15.39 9.05
CA ALA A 131 10.82 14.87 8.80
C ALA A 131 11.80 15.45 9.83
N PRO A 132 12.99 14.86 10.00
CA PRO A 132 14.04 15.43 10.84
C PRO A 132 14.77 16.62 10.17
N GLY A 133 14.22 17.18 9.08
CA GLY A 133 14.82 18.28 8.33
C GLY A 133 14.77 19.63 9.07
N VAL A 134 15.46 20.60 8.48
CA VAL A 134 15.49 22.00 8.98
C VAL A 134 15.01 23.04 7.95
N GLY A 135 14.64 22.63 6.73
CA GLY A 135 14.04 23.53 5.74
C GLY A 135 12.58 23.91 6.04
N ASP A 136 12.05 24.89 5.32
CA ASP A 136 10.72 25.46 5.55
C ASP A 136 9.58 24.42 5.67
N PRO A 137 8.62 24.60 6.60
CA PRO A 137 7.42 23.77 6.66
C PRO A 137 6.45 24.12 5.51
N VAL A 138 6.02 23.12 4.74
CA VAL A 138 5.13 23.29 3.58
C VAL A 138 3.78 22.59 3.76
N GLY A 139 2.75 23.12 3.10
CA GLY A 139 1.36 22.65 3.21
C GLY A 139 0.52 23.37 4.27
N PRO A 140 -0.82 23.30 4.17
CA PRO A 140 -1.74 24.23 4.82
C PRO A 140 -1.92 24.06 6.35
N SER A 141 -1.56 22.92 6.92
CA SER A 141 -1.60 22.73 8.38
C SER A 141 -0.53 23.58 9.09
N PRO A 142 -0.81 24.11 10.29
CA PRO A 142 0.07 25.12 10.90
C PRO A 142 1.34 24.50 11.49
N PHE A 143 2.37 25.32 11.63
CA PHE A 143 3.59 25.00 12.37
C PHE A 143 4.03 26.23 13.18
N SER A 144 4.53 26.03 14.40
CA SER A 144 4.96 27.11 15.28
C SER A 144 6.14 26.70 16.15
N PHE A 145 7.21 27.49 16.17
CA PHE A 145 8.34 27.31 17.08
C PHE A 145 7.99 27.66 18.54
N ALA A 146 6.92 28.43 18.78
CA ALA A 146 6.57 28.95 20.11
C ALA A 146 6.02 27.91 21.11
N ARG A 147 5.70 26.68 20.66
CA ARG A 147 5.27 25.53 21.51
C ARG A 147 4.08 25.83 22.44
N SER A 148 3.24 26.76 22.01
CA SER A 148 2.07 27.30 22.72
C SER A 148 1.01 26.27 23.04
N THR A 149 0.68 25.41 22.07
CA THR A 149 -0.40 24.41 22.14
C THR A 149 0.16 23.00 22.33
N ASP A 150 -0.70 22.04 22.70
CA ASP A 150 -0.28 20.62 22.76
C ASP A 150 0.01 20.04 21.38
N TYR A 151 -0.63 20.59 20.33
CA TYR A 151 -0.33 20.30 18.93
C TYR A 151 1.12 20.69 18.58
N ASP A 152 1.51 21.93 18.86
CA ASP A 152 2.89 22.40 18.67
C ASP A 152 3.88 21.50 19.43
N ARG A 153 3.59 21.20 20.71
CA ARG A 153 4.46 20.41 21.59
C ARG A 153 4.69 18.99 21.08
N GLU A 154 3.63 18.29 20.64
CA GLU A 154 3.77 16.92 20.13
C GLU A 154 4.48 16.88 18.77
N ILE A 155 4.28 17.87 17.88
CA ILE A 155 5.05 18.00 16.62
C ILE A 155 6.55 18.16 16.90
N HIS A 156 6.93 19.11 17.77
CA HIS A 156 8.35 19.34 18.11
C HIS A 156 9.00 18.12 18.76
N LYS A 157 8.32 17.49 19.71
CA LYS A 157 8.74 16.24 20.37
C LYS A 157 8.93 15.11 19.37
N ALA A 158 8.04 14.98 18.38
CA ALA A 158 8.13 13.98 17.33
C ALA A 158 9.29 14.25 16.35
N ARG A 159 9.45 15.50 15.88
CA ARG A 159 10.60 15.95 15.04
C ARG A 159 11.94 15.61 15.69
N ARG A 160 12.12 15.99 16.96
CA ARG A 160 13.29 15.63 17.78
C ARG A 160 13.47 14.10 17.86
N SER A 161 12.40 13.35 18.11
CA SER A 161 12.43 11.88 18.24
C SER A 161 12.87 11.16 16.96
N ILE A 162 12.34 11.55 15.80
CA ILE A 162 12.73 10.97 14.50
C ILE A 162 14.14 11.41 14.07
N ALA A 163 14.57 12.62 14.44
CA ALA A 163 15.94 13.09 14.19
C ALA A 163 16.98 12.32 15.00
N ILE A 164 16.79 12.21 16.32
CA ILE A 164 17.65 11.42 17.20
C ILE A 164 17.74 9.98 16.69
N ARG A 165 16.62 9.37 16.27
CA ARG A 165 16.65 8.00 15.73
C ARG A 165 17.38 7.89 14.38
N THR A 166 17.17 8.84 13.48
CA THR A 166 17.88 8.90 12.18
C THR A 166 19.40 8.97 12.38
N ILE A 167 19.87 9.72 13.38
CA ILE A 167 21.30 9.81 13.73
C ILE A 167 21.80 8.51 14.36
N ILE A 168 21.02 7.89 15.25
CA ILE A 168 21.42 6.63 15.89
C ILE A 168 21.59 5.52 14.85
N ASP A 169 20.59 5.28 14.01
CA ASP A 169 20.61 4.15 13.06
C ASP A 169 21.44 4.48 11.81
N GLY A 170 21.46 5.75 11.39
CA GLY A 170 22.28 6.22 10.27
C GLY A 170 23.78 6.25 10.59
N ILE A 171 24.18 6.62 11.82
CA ILE A 171 25.58 6.91 12.17
C ILE A 171 26.07 6.02 13.32
N LEU A 172 25.42 6.07 14.49
CA LEU A 172 26.00 5.52 15.73
C LEU A 172 25.99 3.98 15.78
N LEU A 173 24.94 3.30 15.29
CA LEU A 173 24.88 1.83 15.28
C LEU A 173 26.04 1.20 14.48
N LYS A 174 26.47 1.84 13.39
CA LYS A 174 27.61 1.38 12.56
C LYS A 174 28.94 1.44 13.33
N PHE A 175 29.11 2.42 14.21
CA PHE A 175 30.29 2.47 15.07
C PHE A 175 30.25 1.43 16.19
N PHE A 176 29.07 1.03 16.68
CA PHE A 176 28.98 -0.05 17.67
C PHE A 176 29.36 -1.42 17.09
N ASP A 177 29.03 -1.73 15.84
CA ASP A 177 29.48 -2.97 15.19
C ASP A 177 31.02 -3.07 15.12
N ILE A 178 31.68 -1.96 14.73
CA ILE A 178 33.14 -1.81 14.73
C ILE A 178 33.72 -1.96 16.15
N ILE A 179 33.09 -1.35 17.16
CA ILE A 179 33.56 -1.40 18.56
C ILE A 179 33.38 -2.81 19.15
N LEU A 180 32.23 -3.46 18.95
CA LEU A 180 31.96 -4.83 19.43
C LEU A 180 32.97 -5.82 18.83
N THR A 181 33.16 -5.77 17.52
CA THR A 181 34.17 -6.56 16.81
C THR A 181 35.58 -6.26 17.33
N GLY A 182 35.89 -4.97 17.53
CA GLY A 182 37.19 -4.50 18.03
C GLY A 182 37.49 -4.92 19.48
N VAL A 183 36.48 -5.05 20.35
CA VAL A 183 36.64 -5.64 21.70
C VAL A 183 36.59 -7.18 21.69
N GLY A 184 36.33 -7.81 20.55
CA GLY A 184 36.38 -9.26 20.35
C GLY A 184 35.06 -9.96 20.67
N TYR A 185 33.95 -9.27 20.46
CA TYR A 185 32.61 -9.83 20.50
C TYR A 185 32.05 -9.88 19.07
N GLU A 186 31.81 -11.08 18.55
CA GLU A 186 31.17 -11.29 17.25
C GLU A 186 29.64 -11.36 17.46
N PRO A 187 28.86 -10.35 17.02
CA PRO A 187 27.44 -10.29 17.32
C PRO A 187 26.62 -11.27 16.47
N THR A 188 25.78 -12.07 17.11
CA THR A 188 24.79 -12.94 16.43
C THR A 188 23.49 -12.19 16.09
N GLY A 189 23.58 -10.88 15.84
CA GLY A 189 22.44 -9.95 15.79
C GLY A 189 22.01 -9.42 17.16
N PHE A 190 21.31 -8.27 17.16
CA PHE A 190 20.79 -7.56 18.33
C PHE A 190 19.46 -6.87 18.01
N ASP A 191 18.67 -6.48 19.01
CA ASP A 191 17.50 -5.61 18.82
C ASP A 191 17.94 -4.13 18.70
N PRO A 192 17.78 -3.47 17.53
CA PRO A 192 18.19 -2.07 17.35
C PRO A 192 17.44 -1.10 18.26
N VAL A 193 16.19 -1.41 18.65
CA VAL A 193 15.39 -0.59 19.56
C VAL A 193 15.95 -0.63 20.98
N VAL A 194 16.51 -1.77 21.40
CA VAL A 194 17.15 -1.90 22.71
C VAL A 194 18.47 -1.13 22.73
N ILE A 195 19.33 -1.27 21.72
CA ILE A 195 20.57 -0.48 21.64
C ILE A 195 20.26 1.03 21.51
N THR A 196 19.24 1.43 20.74
CA THR A 196 18.76 2.82 20.66
C THR A 196 18.44 3.39 22.05
N LYS A 197 17.70 2.64 22.89
CA LYS A 197 17.36 3.08 24.25
C LYS A 197 18.60 3.23 25.13
N LEU A 198 19.58 2.34 25.02
CA LEU A 198 20.85 2.43 25.74
C LEU A 198 21.68 3.65 25.30
N ILE A 199 21.76 3.92 23.99
CA ILE A 199 22.44 5.12 23.46
C ILE A 199 21.77 6.40 23.99
N ILE A 200 20.44 6.48 23.96
CA ILE A 200 19.69 7.63 24.49
C ILE A 200 19.86 7.79 26.01
N GLN A 201 19.89 6.67 26.76
CA GLN A 201 20.07 6.68 28.21
C GLN A 201 21.46 7.15 28.65
N TYR A 202 22.51 6.76 27.92
CA TYR A 202 23.90 7.02 28.30
C TYR A 202 24.58 8.15 27.50
N SER A 203 23.92 8.71 26.49
CA SER A 203 24.35 9.92 25.76
C SER A 203 23.35 11.08 25.95
N PRO A 204 23.29 11.70 27.14
CA PRO A 204 22.45 12.88 27.36
C PRO A 204 22.88 14.07 26.47
N LYS A 205 24.14 14.08 26.02
CA LYS A 205 24.69 15.10 25.13
C LYS A 205 24.10 15.04 23.71
N LEU A 206 23.81 13.84 23.20
CA LEU A 206 23.08 13.65 21.94
C LEU A 206 21.70 14.33 22.00
N ILE A 207 21.05 14.30 23.17
CA ILE A 207 19.79 15.01 23.41
C ILE A 207 20.04 16.52 23.48
N GLU A 208 20.96 16.99 24.32
CA GLU A 208 21.27 18.42 24.49
C GLU A 208 21.58 19.14 23.18
N GLU A 209 22.43 18.56 22.31
CA GLU A 209 22.77 19.18 21.02
C GLU A 209 21.61 19.06 20.01
N ALA A 210 20.76 18.02 20.09
CA ALA A 210 19.58 17.89 19.24
C ALA A 210 18.47 18.86 19.67
N GLU A 211 18.33 19.13 20.97
CA GLU A 211 17.45 20.19 21.45
C GLU A 211 17.91 21.55 20.93
N LYS A 212 19.22 21.87 20.89
CA LYS A 212 19.67 23.12 20.25
C LYS A 212 19.26 23.17 18.78
N LEU A 213 19.64 22.16 18.00
CA LEU A 213 19.47 22.17 16.55
C LEU A 213 18.00 22.17 16.09
N TYR A 214 17.10 21.51 16.83
CA TYR A 214 15.68 21.37 16.45
C TYR A 214 14.72 22.29 17.23
N ASP A 215 15.25 23.14 18.11
CA ASP A 215 14.52 24.25 18.75
C ASP A 215 14.77 25.60 18.07
N ASP A 216 15.90 25.74 17.38
CA ASP A 216 16.27 26.95 16.61
C ASP A 216 15.36 27.16 15.39
N ASP A 217 15.15 28.43 15.04
CA ASP A 217 14.37 28.90 13.88
C ASP A 217 15.24 29.45 12.72
N ASP A 218 16.56 29.58 12.88
CA ASP A 218 17.51 30.01 11.84
C ASP A 218 18.78 29.12 11.81
N VAL A 219 18.60 27.81 11.59
CA VAL A 219 19.69 26.80 11.60
C VAL A 219 20.69 27.02 10.48
N SER A 220 21.97 27.25 10.82
CA SER A 220 23.05 27.43 9.83
C SER A 220 23.88 26.16 9.56
N ASP A 221 24.66 26.21 8.47
CA ASP A 221 25.73 25.25 8.14
C ASP A 221 26.71 25.04 9.32
N GLU A 222 27.02 26.11 10.09
CA GLU A 222 27.95 26.05 11.22
C GLU A 222 27.33 25.35 12.44
N ASP A 223 26.04 25.53 12.69
CA ASP A 223 25.33 24.85 13.79
C ASP A 223 25.25 23.34 13.53
N ILE A 224 25.06 22.95 12.27
CA ILE A 224 25.07 21.54 11.84
C ILE A 224 26.48 20.94 11.91
N GLU A 225 27.52 21.64 11.47
CA GLU A 225 28.89 21.15 11.63
C GLU A 225 29.30 21.06 13.11
N ASN A 226 28.88 22.01 13.95
CA ASN A 226 29.08 21.94 15.39
C ASN A 226 28.30 20.78 16.02
N PHE A 227 27.04 20.55 15.65
CA PHE A 227 26.21 19.44 16.11
C PHE A 227 26.89 18.08 15.88
N VAL A 228 27.29 17.81 14.64
CA VAL A 228 28.01 16.56 14.28
C VAL A 228 29.32 16.44 15.06
N LYS A 229 30.07 17.53 15.17
CA LYS A 229 31.36 17.59 15.87
C LYS A 229 31.23 17.34 17.38
N GLN A 230 30.22 17.88 18.05
CA GLN A 230 29.98 17.62 19.47
C GLN A 230 29.58 16.16 19.72
N ILE A 231 28.70 15.58 18.89
CA ILE A 231 28.34 14.16 18.97
C ILE A 231 29.57 13.27 18.77
N ALA A 232 30.39 13.56 17.76
CA ALA A 232 31.62 12.80 17.49
C ALA A 232 32.65 12.92 18.63
N ILE A 233 32.82 14.11 19.22
CA ILE A 233 33.71 14.36 20.37
C ILE A 233 33.24 13.58 21.61
N GLU A 234 31.95 13.64 21.93
CA GLU A 234 31.38 12.95 23.10
C GLU A 234 31.49 11.43 22.94
N PHE A 235 31.10 10.91 21.77
CA PHE A 235 31.21 9.50 21.44
C PHE A 235 32.66 9.01 21.49
N TYR A 236 33.60 9.79 20.93
CA TYR A 236 35.03 9.47 21.00
C TYR A 236 35.52 9.37 22.46
N LYS A 237 35.28 10.39 23.28
CA LYS A 237 35.74 10.42 24.69
C LYS A 237 35.14 9.29 25.53
N ASN A 238 33.83 9.08 25.40
CA ASN A 238 33.12 8.14 26.27
C ASN A 238 33.28 6.68 25.82
N GLU A 239 33.35 6.40 24.52
CA GLU A 239 33.42 5.01 24.02
C GLU A 239 34.79 4.61 23.45
N VAL A 240 35.53 5.51 22.80
CA VAL A 240 36.73 5.17 22.00
C VAL A 240 38.04 5.46 22.74
N GLU A 241 38.18 6.63 23.37
CA GLU A 241 39.37 7.05 24.12
C GLU A 241 39.64 6.11 25.31
N LEU A 242 38.57 5.62 25.97
CA LEU A 242 38.66 4.62 27.05
C LEU A 242 39.17 3.24 26.58
N LEU A 243 39.03 2.92 25.29
CA LEU A 243 39.56 1.67 24.69
C LEU A 243 40.96 1.85 24.10
N ALA A 244 41.25 3.05 23.58
CA ALA A 244 42.45 3.35 22.83
C ALA A 244 43.64 3.84 23.69
N ASP A 245 43.38 4.54 24.80
CA ASP A 245 44.42 5.00 25.73
C ASP A 245 44.92 3.85 26.63
N PRO A 246 46.22 3.47 26.59
CA PRO A 246 46.79 2.47 27.49
C PRO A 246 46.65 2.79 28.99
N ALA A 247 46.47 4.07 29.38
CA ALA A 247 46.21 4.44 30.78
C ALA A 247 44.78 4.11 31.24
N ASN A 248 43.86 3.81 30.30
CA ASN A 248 42.49 3.37 30.56
C ASN A 248 42.30 1.85 30.44
N ALA A 249 43.37 1.08 30.20
CA ALA A 249 43.32 -0.38 30.00
C ALA A 249 42.47 -1.13 31.04
N GLY A 250 41.53 -1.97 30.56
CA GLY A 250 40.57 -2.68 31.40
C GLY A 250 39.23 -1.95 31.60
N LYS A 251 39.02 -0.78 30.98
CA LYS A 251 37.72 -0.09 30.88
C LYS A 251 37.08 -0.32 29.50
N LEU A 252 35.77 -0.11 29.44
CA LEU A 252 34.99 0.11 28.22
C LEU A 252 34.21 1.42 28.38
N GLY A 253 33.63 1.92 27.29
CA GLY A 253 32.64 2.99 27.38
C GLY A 253 31.32 2.53 28.03
N PRO A 254 30.55 3.45 28.63
CA PRO A 254 29.30 3.12 29.33
C PRO A 254 28.25 2.49 28.41
N ILE A 255 28.14 2.93 27.15
CA ILE A 255 27.18 2.35 26.20
C ILE A 255 27.65 0.96 25.78
N THR A 256 28.92 0.79 25.38
CA THR A 256 29.49 -0.51 25.01
C THR A 256 29.36 -1.52 26.15
N GLN A 257 29.62 -1.10 27.40
CA GLN A 257 29.45 -1.95 28.57
C GLN A 257 27.98 -2.34 28.79
N ALA A 258 27.03 -1.41 28.63
CA ALA A 258 25.60 -1.70 28.77
C ALA A 258 25.09 -2.63 27.65
N VAL A 259 25.50 -2.40 26.40
CA VAL A 259 25.16 -3.25 25.25
C VAL A 259 25.67 -4.69 25.47
N LEU A 260 26.91 -4.89 25.92
CA LEU A 260 27.43 -6.23 26.21
C LEU A 260 26.67 -6.93 27.36
N GLN A 261 26.22 -6.20 28.38
CA GLN A 261 25.41 -6.77 29.46
C GLN A 261 24.02 -7.21 28.96
N GLU A 262 23.38 -6.40 28.13
CA GLU A 262 22.08 -6.69 27.54
C GLU A 262 22.14 -7.87 26.55
N LEU A 263 23.26 -8.01 25.83
CA LEU A 263 23.61 -9.17 25.01
C LEU A 263 24.05 -10.40 25.84
N GLY A 264 23.87 -10.38 27.16
CA GLY A 264 24.07 -11.51 28.06
C GLY A 264 25.52 -11.83 28.43
N VAL A 265 26.48 -10.97 28.07
CA VAL A 265 27.90 -11.17 28.41
C VAL A 265 28.12 -10.92 29.90
N LYS A 266 28.76 -11.85 30.60
CA LYS A 266 28.93 -11.77 32.06
C LYS A 266 29.95 -10.69 32.43
N PRO A 267 29.82 -10.02 33.59
CA PRO A 267 30.76 -8.97 34.01
C PRO A 267 32.25 -9.40 34.03
N GLN A 268 32.55 -10.67 34.30
CA GLN A 268 33.90 -11.22 34.26
C GLN A 268 34.45 -11.34 32.82
N ASP A 269 33.59 -11.70 31.88
CA ASP A 269 33.93 -11.85 30.47
C ASP A 269 34.10 -10.45 29.83
N ILE A 270 33.22 -9.50 30.17
CA ILE A 270 33.33 -8.06 29.81
C ILE A 270 34.68 -7.47 30.29
N ALA A 271 35.05 -7.70 31.56
CA ALA A 271 36.34 -7.22 32.08
C ALA A 271 37.56 -7.83 31.34
N THR A 272 37.41 -9.07 30.86
CA THR A 272 38.43 -9.75 30.05
C THR A 272 38.53 -9.16 28.64
N MET A 273 37.39 -8.86 28.00
CA MET A 273 37.32 -8.15 26.72
C MET A 273 37.96 -6.75 26.81
N ALA A 274 37.67 -6.01 27.88
CA ALA A 274 38.23 -4.69 28.16
C ALA A 274 39.76 -4.70 28.33
N ALA A 275 40.30 -5.69 29.03
CA ALA A 275 41.75 -5.88 29.14
C ALA A 275 42.40 -6.25 27.80
N GLY A 276 41.70 -7.03 26.96
CA GLY A 276 42.15 -7.40 25.60
C GLY A 276 41.97 -6.28 24.57
N ALA A 277 41.10 -5.29 24.79
CA ALA A 277 40.85 -4.18 23.88
C ALA A 277 42.07 -3.24 23.77
N ALA A 278 42.65 -2.84 24.91
CA ALA A 278 43.81 -1.94 24.97
C ALA A 278 45.12 -2.55 24.41
N LEU A 279 45.12 -3.86 24.09
CA LEU A 279 46.25 -4.55 23.45
C LEU A 279 46.14 -4.62 21.92
N ARG A 280 45.02 -4.17 21.33
CA ARG A 280 44.77 -4.15 19.88
C ARG A 280 45.10 -2.79 19.27
N LYS A 281 45.49 -2.80 17.99
CA LYS A 281 45.83 -1.58 17.24
C LYS A 281 44.60 -1.00 16.53
N TRP A 282 43.84 -0.18 17.25
CA TRP A 282 42.65 0.55 16.77
C TRP A 282 42.96 1.66 15.73
N THR A 283 44.17 1.68 15.18
CA THR A 283 44.76 2.77 14.38
C THR A 283 43.89 3.25 13.19
N PRO A 284 43.22 2.38 12.41
CA PRO A 284 42.40 2.84 11.28
C PRO A 284 41.15 3.62 11.68
N PHE A 285 40.64 3.44 12.90
CA PHE A 285 39.40 4.07 13.38
C PHE A 285 39.70 5.31 14.22
N VAL A 286 40.62 5.19 15.19
CA VAL A 286 41.04 6.31 16.06
C VAL A 286 41.56 7.49 15.24
N GLY A 287 42.39 7.23 14.22
CA GLY A 287 42.92 8.28 13.35
C GLY A 287 41.87 9.07 12.56
N GLN A 288 40.67 8.52 12.34
CA GLN A 288 39.58 9.21 11.64
C GLN A 288 38.76 10.11 12.58
N LEU A 289 38.66 9.75 13.87
CA LEU A 289 38.03 10.58 14.90
C LEU A 289 39.00 11.68 15.36
N ASP A 290 40.29 11.37 15.54
CA ASP A 290 41.35 12.36 15.77
C ASP A 290 41.40 13.40 14.63
N ALA A 291 41.18 12.99 13.38
CA ALA A 291 41.10 13.89 12.22
C ALA A 291 39.96 14.93 12.34
N ILE A 292 38.78 14.55 12.87
CA ILE A 292 37.69 15.50 13.16
C ILE A 292 38.09 16.45 14.29
N ILE A 293 38.63 15.90 15.38
CA ILE A 293 38.98 16.65 16.60
C ILE A 293 40.07 17.69 16.31
N THR A 294 40.99 17.37 15.38
CA THR A 294 42.11 18.24 14.97
C THR A 294 41.86 19.05 13.70
N GLY A 295 40.78 18.78 12.95
CA GLY A 295 40.43 19.46 11.70
C GLY A 295 41.29 19.08 10.48
N ALA A 296 41.95 17.91 10.51
CA ALA A 296 42.93 17.49 9.51
C ALA A 296 42.40 16.35 8.61
N GLN A 297 41.89 16.71 7.41
CA GLN A 297 41.46 15.81 6.32
C GLN A 297 40.54 14.65 6.75
N VAL A 298 39.23 14.90 6.74
CA VAL A 298 38.18 13.91 6.99
C VAL A 298 38.31 12.71 6.05
N ALA A 299 38.20 11.50 6.61
CA ALA A 299 38.26 10.23 5.87
C ALA A 299 36.86 9.77 5.39
N ASP A 300 36.85 8.93 4.35
CA ASP A 300 35.66 8.60 3.53
C ASP A 300 34.43 8.15 4.36
N ILE A 301 34.63 7.36 5.42
CA ILE A 301 33.54 6.83 6.27
C ILE A 301 32.64 7.95 6.84
N LEU A 302 33.25 9.11 7.12
CA LEU A 302 32.57 10.27 7.70
C LEU A 302 32.03 11.24 6.64
N VAL A 303 32.57 11.24 5.42
CA VAL A 303 32.07 12.06 4.31
C VAL A 303 30.59 11.72 4.03
N ASP A 304 30.24 10.43 4.01
CA ASP A 304 28.86 9.98 3.81
C ASP A 304 27.92 10.32 4.99
N GLN A 305 28.43 10.39 6.22
CA GLN A 305 27.60 10.72 7.39
C GLN A 305 27.37 12.24 7.50
N VAL A 306 28.41 13.04 7.24
CA VAL A 306 28.30 14.51 7.12
C VAL A 306 27.39 14.88 5.95
N LYS A 307 27.53 14.22 4.79
CA LYS A 307 26.61 14.36 3.66
C LYS A 307 25.18 14.02 4.08
N THR A 308 24.95 12.87 4.72
CA THR A 308 23.59 12.46 5.15
C THR A 308 22.93 13.49 6.09
N ILE A 309 23.69 14.19 6.95
CA ILE A 309 23.13 15.27 7.79
C ILE A 309 23.00 16.60 7.02
N LYS A 310 23.93 16.96 6.14
CA LYS A 310 23.78 18.17 5.29
C LYS A 310 22.64 18.03 4.27
N ASP A 311 22.35 16.82 3.79
CA ASP A 311 21.19 16.52 2.95
C ASP A 311 19.86 16.82 3.69
N MET A 312 19.83 16.75 5.04
CA MET A 312 18.65 17.11 5.85
C MET A 312 18.35 18.63 5.89
N MET A 313 19.28 19.49 5.44
CA MET A 313 19.02 20.94 5.29
C MET A 313 18.00 21.25 4.20
N PHE A 314 18.01 20.44 3.14
CA PHE A 314 17.14 20.61 1.98
C PHE A 314 15.78 19.91 2.14
N VAL A 315 15.59 19.17 3.24
CA VAL A 315 14.35 18.50 3.59
C VAL A 315 13.47 19.43 4.45
N PRO A 316 12.19 19.63 4.09
CA PRO A 316 11.28 20.45 4.87
C PRO A 316 10.99 19.82 6.24
N ILE A 317 10.80 20.65 7.27
CA ILE A 317 10.39 20.20 8.62
C ILE A 317 9.07 19.41 8.56
N LYS A 318 8.15 19.86 7.71
CA LYS A 318 6.79 19.36 7.53
C LYS A 318 6.45 19.40 6.04
N ALA A 319 5.85 18.35 5.51
CA ALA A 319 5.15 18.34 4.23
C ALA A 319 3.75 17.74 4.42
N ASP A 320 2.73 18.43 3.91
CA ASP A 320 1.36 17.93 3.96
C ASP A 320 0.95 17.29 2.64
N TYR A 321 0.01 16.34 2.74
CA TYR A 321 -0.82 15.89 1.63
C TYR A 321 -2.29 16.11 1.99
N THR A 322 -3.10 16.65 1.08
CA THR A 322 -4.57 16.62 1.22
C THR A 322 -5.16 15.60 0.25
N VAL A 323 -5.83 14.59 0.78
CA VAL A 323 -6.52 13.54 0.03
C VAL A 323 -8.02 13.81 0.08
N THR A 324 -8.66 13.91 -1.09
CA THR A 324 -10.10 14.15 -1.20
C THR A 324 -10.75 13.20 -2.22
N TRP A 325 -11.86 12.59 -1.85
CA TRP A 325 -12.54 11.58 -2.68
C TRP A 325 -13.59 12.17 -3.63
N GLY A 326 -14.19 13.30 -3.25
CA GLY A 326 -15.22 14.03 -4.03
C GLY A 326 -16.58 13.32 -4.09
N LEU A 327 -17.63 14.09 -4.41
CA LEU A 327 -18.97 13.56 -4.62
C LEU A 327 -19.04 12.82 -5.96
N ASN A 328 -19.23 11.49 -5.93
CA ASN A 328 -19.31 10.69 -7.15
C ASN A 328 -20.17 9.42 -6.95
N ILE A 329 -21.04 9.11 -7.92
CA ILE A 329 -21.75 7.82 -7.98
C ILE A 329 -20.98 6.83 -8.87
N VAL A 330 -20.90 5.57 -8.44
CA VAL A 330 -20.18 4.49 -9.13
C VAL A 330 -21.12 3.38 -9.60
N ASP A 331 -22.08 2.98 -8.77
CA ASP A 331 -23.10 1.97 -9.10
C ASP A 331 -24.42 2.29 -8.38
N ILE A 332 -25.52 1.74 -8.88
CA ILE A 332 -26.85 1.77 -8.24
C ILE A 332 -27.50 0.39 -8.29
N GLU A 333 -28.24 0.04 -7.23
CA GLU A 333 -28.93 -1.24 -7.11
C GLU A 333 -30.37 -1.10 -6.60
N PRO A 334 -31.36 -1.75 -7.24
CA PRO A 334 -31.26 -2.46 -8.51
C PRO A 334 -31.24 -1.50 -9.71
N SER A 335 -30.44 -1.80 -10.74
CA SER A 335 -30.45 -1.04 -12.01
C SER A 335 -31.60 -1.41 -12.96
N ILE A 336 -32.59 -2.17 -12.47
CA ILE A 336 -33.87 -2.41 -13.13
C ILE A 336 -34.99 -2.49 -12.08
N MET A 337 -36.13 -1.90 -12.40
CA MET A 337 -37.34 -1.97 -11.60
C MET A 337 -38.55 -2.25 -12.49
N LYS A 338 -39.64 -2.69 -11.87
CA LYS A 338 -40.94 -2.84 -12.52
C LYS A 338 -41.77 -1.58 -12.27
N ALA A 339 -42.51 -1.11 -13.27
CA ALA A 339 -43.53 -0.09 -13.07
C ALA A 339 -44.70 -0.67 -12.24
N GLU A 340 -44.83 -0.24 -10.99
CA GLU A 340 -45.93 -0.61 -10.09
C GLU A 340 -46.04 0.37 -8.91
N ALA A 341 -47.24 0.52 -8.35
CA ALA A 341 -47.53 1.37 -7.20
C ALA A 341 -47.05 0.76 -5.86
N VAL A 342 -45.76 0.38 -5.79
CA VAL A 342 -45.12 -0.22 -4.62
C VAL A 342 -43.76 0.41 -4.41
N ASP A 343 -43.50 0.91 -3.21
CA ASP A 343 -42.21 1.52 -2.85
C ASP A 343 -41.05 0.52 -3.02
N LYS A 344 -39.87 1.01 -3.45
CA LYS A 344 -38.67 0.17 -3.71
C LYS A 344 -37.42 0.77 -3.07
N PRO A 345 -36.58 -0.02 -2.38
CA PRO A 345 -35.26 0.44 -1.98
C PRO A 345 -34.36 0.63 -3.21
N LEU A 346 -33.49 1.62 -3.13
CA LEU A 346 -32.40 1.91 -4.05
C LEU A 346 -31.13 2.16 -3.22
N SER A 347 -30.13 1.30 -3.38
CA SER A 347 -28.78 1.51 -2.85
C SER A 347 -27.95 2.26 -3.90
N ILE A 348 -27.42 3.41 -3.53
CA ILE A 348 -26.53 4.24 -4.35
C ILE A 348 -25.11 4.11 -3.78
N ILE A 349 -24.16 3.66 -4.59
CA ILE A 349 -22.79 3.32 -4.18
C ILE A 349 -21.82 4.28 -4.83
N GLY A 350 -20.90 4.87 -4.06
CA GLY A 350 -20.07 5.98 -4.50
C GLY A 350 -19.13 6.50 -3.43
N THR A 351 -18.85 7.79 -3.46
CA THR A 351 -18.07 8.53 -2.45
C THR A 351 -18.65 9.92 -2.21
N GLY A 352 -18.25 10.53 -1.10
CA GLY A 352 -18.62 11.90 -0.76
C GLY A 352 -20.03 12.06 -0.21
N PHE A 353 -20.73 10.98 0.15
CA PHE A 353 -22.06 11.06 0.80
C PHE A 353 -21.98 11.29 2.33
N GLY A 354 -20.77 11.26 2.91
CA GLY A 354 -20.58 11.17 4.36
C GLY A 354 -20.79 12.50 5.10
N ILE A 355 -21.66 12.48 6.10
CA ILE A 355 -21.92 13.60 7.02
C ILE A 355 -20.85 13.67 8.13
N ASN A 356 -20.26 14.84 8.34
CA ASN A 356 -19.15 15.08 9.27
C ASN A 356 -19.63 15.82 10.53
N ALA A 357 -20.17 15.05 11.47
CA ALA A 357 -20.68 15.54 12.76
C ALA A 357 -19.63 16.22 13.67
N ARG A 358 -18.35 16.31 13.28
CA ARG A 358 -17.35 17.11 14.01
C ARG A 358 -17.40 18.61 13.68
N TRP A 359 -17.81 18.99 12.46
CA TRP A 359 -17.66 20.39 12.01
C TRP A 359 -18.73 21.31 12.64
N TYR A 360 -20.01 21.11 12.29
CA TYR A 360 -21.10 21.99 12.76
C TYR A 360 -22.43 21.25 12.89
N TRP A 361 -23.38 21.88 13.57
CA TRP A 361 -24.72 21.35 13.87
C TRP A 361 -25.69 21.41 12.66
N TYR A 362 -25.16 21.67 11.46
CA TYR A 362 -25.89 22.06 10.24
C TYR A 362 -25.17 21.59 8.96
N ASP A 363 -24.50 20.43 9.03
CA ASP A 363 -23.96 19.79 7.82
C ASP A 363 -25.12 19.41 6.87
N GLU A 364 -25.04 19.72 5.58
CA GLU A 364 -26.17 19.49 4.67
C GLU A 364 -26.23 18.03 4.25
N GLU A 365 -27.33 17.35 4.57
CA GLU A 365 -27.56 15.96 4.20
C GLU A 365 -27.67 15.74 2.67
N PRO A 366 -27.25 14.57 2.15
CA PRO A 366 -27.30 14.27 0.73
C PRO A 366 -28.74 14.08 0.25
N ILE A 367 -29.07 14.75 -0.85
CA ILE A 367 -30.39 14.76 -1.46
C ILE A 367 -30.35 13.97 -2.77
N THR A 368 -31.21 12.97 -2.90
CA THR A 368 -31.37 12.23 -4.16
C THR A 368 -32.46 12.88 -5.01
N PHE A 369 -32.21 12.98 -6.31
CA PHE A 369 -33.19 13.41 -7.30
C PHE A 369 -33.38 12.33 -8.36
N LEU A 370 -34.64 11.93 -8.57
CA LEU A 370 -35.01 10.99 -9.63
C LEU A 370 -35.71 11.70 -10.77
N LYS A 371 -35.37 11.31 -12.00
CA LYS A 371 -36.04 11.78 -13.20
C LYS A 371 -36.19 10.64 -14.20
N ASP A 372 -37.43 10.27 -14.50
CA ASP A 372 -37.75 9.48 -15.70
C ASP A 372 -37.43 10.32 -16.94
N LYS A 373 -36.64 9.78 -17.86
CA LYS A 373 -36.19 10.50 -19.06
C LYS A 373 -37.24 10.59 -20.16
N ASN A 374 -38.25 9.72 -20.14
CA ASN A 374 -39.25 9.57 -21.21
C ASN A 374 -40.69 9.90 -20.76
N ALA A 375 -41.00 9.84 -19.46
CA ALA A 375 -42.24 10.37 -18.93
C ALA A 375 -42.21 11.91 -18.84
N SER A 376 -43.39 12.55 -18.86
CA SER A 376 -43.54 13.99 -18.61
C SER A 376 -43.64 14.33 -17.11
N THR A 377 -42.97 13.56 -16.26
CA THR A 377 -42.98 13.72 -14.81
C THR A 377 -42.08 14.88 -14.37
N LEU A 378 -42.39 15.45 -13.21
CA LEU A 378 -41.47 16.35 -12.51
C LEU A 378 -40.31 15.54 -11.92
N VAL A 379 -39.20 16.22 -11.63
CA VAL A 379 -38.09 15.63 -10.88
C VAL A 379 -38.58 15.37 -9.46
N GLU A 380 -38.43 14.15 -8.98
CA GLU A 380 -38.77 13.75 -7.62
C GLU A 380 -37.57 13.99 -6.71
N ARG A 381 -37.75 14.78 -5.64
CA ARG A 381 -36.73 14.96 -4.59
C ARG A 381 -36.98 13.94 -3.48
N ILE A 382 -35.96 13.17 -3.14
CA ILE A 382 -35.98 12.11 -2.14
C ILE A 382 -34.92 12.43 -1.08
N GLU A 383 -35.37 12.53 0.17
CA GLU A 383 -34.52 12.46 1.36
C GLU A 383 -34.16 10.99 1.62
N HIS A 384 -32.95 10.76 2.11
CA HIS A 384 -32.41 9.41 2.23
C HIS A 384 -32.96 8.67 3.46
N ASP A 385 -32.95 7.33 3.40
CA ASP A 385 -33.31 6.48 4.54
C ASP A 385 -32.11 6.25 5.46
N ASN A 386 -30.90 6.15 4.89
CA ASN A 386 -29.65 5.88 5.60
C ASN A 386 -28.40 6.29 4.79
N ILE A 387 -27.28 6.54 5.48
CA ILE A 387 -25.95 6.81 4.92
C ILE A 387 -24.92 5.93 5.66
N SER A 388 -23.96 5.32 4.95
CA SER A 388 -22.82 4.68 5.65
C SER A 388 -21.91 5.72 6.33
N PRO A 389 -21.31 5.42 7.50
CA PRO A 389 -20.38 6.33 8.19
C PRO A 389 -19.21 6.79 7.31
N GLU A 390 -18.77 5.95 6.37
CA GLU A 390 -17.68 6.21 5.43
C GLU A 390 -18.13 7.03 4.21
N GLY A 391 -19.43 7.33 4.06
CA GLY A 391 -19.95 8.14 2.96
C GLY A 391 -19.93 7.45 1.60
N THR A 392 -19.97 6.11 1.59
CA THR A 392 -19.80 5.24 0.41
C THR A 392 -21.08 4.57 -0.08
N LEU A 393 -22.11 4.52 0.78
CA LEU A 393 -23.43 3.97 0.50
C LEU A 393 -24.49 4.96 0.98
N LEU A 394 -25.43 5.26 0.10
CA LEU A 394 -26.61 6.06 0.36
C LEU A 394 -27.84 5.20 0.02
N GLU A 395 -28.72 4.97 0.98
CA GLU A 395 -29.92 4.13 0.82
C GLU A 395 -31.15 5.02 0.77
N VAL A 396 -32.00 4.85 -0.24
CA VAL A 396 -33.21 5.66 -0.44
C VAL A 396 -34.40 4.82 -0.90
N THR A 397 -35.61 5.20 -0.49
CA THR A 397 -36.84 4.53 -0.91
C THR A 397 -37.50 5.31 -2.05
N ILE A 398 -37.53 4.70 -3.24
CA ILE A 398 -38.27 5.22 -4.39
C ILE A 398 -39.77 5.05 -4.15
N PRO A 399 -40.57 6.13 -4.14
CA PRO A 399 -42.01 6.03 -3.92
C PRO A 399 -42.73 5.28 -5.04
N GLY A 400 -43.65 4.38 -4.68
CA GLY A 400 -44.50 3.65 -5.63
C GLY A 400 -45.33 4.57 -6.52
N ARG A 401 -45.72 5.76 -6.03
CA ARG A 401 -46.39 6.81 -6.81
C ARG A 401 -45.54 7.37 -7.97
N PHE A 402 -44.22 7.25 -7.90
CA PHE A 402 -43.29 7.61 -8.99
C PHE A 402 -43.14 6.44 -9.98
N LEU A 403 -43.09 5.20 -9.48
CA LEU A 403 -42.93 3.99 -10.28
C LEU A 403 -44.21 3.53 -11.00
N GLU A 404 -45.40 3.83 -10.49
CA GLU A 404 -46.69 3.38 -11.04
C GLU A 404 -46.87 3.73 -12.53
N ASN A 405 -46.41 4.91 -12.93
CA ASN A 405 -46.53 5.44 -14.30
C ASN A 405 -45.16 5.67 -14.96
N ALA A 406 -44.10 5.03 -14.44
CA ALA A 406 -42.76 5.16 -15.00
C ALA A 406 -42.65 4.47 -16.37
N VAL A 407 -42.10 5.19 -17.34
CA VAL A 407 -41.74 4.69 -18.68
C VAL A 407 -40.27 4.25 -18.68
N GLY A 408 -39.44 5.01 -17.97
CA GLY A 408 -38.01 4.80 -17.86
C GLY A 408 -37.22 5.13 -19.14
N PRO A 409 -35.88 5.13 -19.06
CA PRO A 409 -35.11 4.84 -17.86
C PRO A 409 -35.06 6.05 -16.91
N ILE A 410 -34.85 5.80 -15.61
CA ILE A 410 -34.81 6.81 -14.56
C ILE A 410 -33.34 7.14 -14.26
N SER A 411 -32.93 8.39 -14.51
CA SER A 411 -31.68 8.93 -13.99
C SER A 411 -31.76 9.17 -12.48
N VAL A 412 -30.68 8.80 -11.79
CA VAL A 412 -30.42 9.10 -10.39
C VAL A 412 -29.34 10.19 -10.33
N LYS A 413 -29.66 11.33 -9.71
CA LYS A 413 -28.70 12.40 -9.35
C LYS A 413 -28.60 12.47 -7.82
N VAL A 414 -27.42 12.72 -7.28
CA VAL A 414 -27.24 13.13 -5.88
C VAL A 414 -26.66 14.54 -5.85
N GLU A 415 -27.16 15.35 -4.93
CA GLU A 415 -26.69 16.69 -4.62
C GLU A 415 -26.28 16.72 -3.15
N HIS A 416 -25.10 17.27 -2.85
CA HIS A 416 -24.54 17.29 -1.50
C HIS A 416 -23.60 18.49 -1.37
N ARG A 417 -23.86 19.36 -0.37
CA ARG A 417 -23.12 20.61 -0.09
C ARG A 417 -22.78 21.45 -1.33
N GLY A 418 -23.72 21.54 -2.28
CA GLY A 418 -23.59 22.30 -3.52
C GLY A 418 -22.87 21.61 -4.69
N GLU A 419 -22.29 20.42 -4.50
CA GLU A 419 -21.85 19.56 -5.60
C GLU A 419 -23.01 18.72 -6.15
N GLU A 420 -22.98 18.40 -7.44
CA GLU A 420 -23.93 17.49 -8.10
C GLU A 420 -23.20 16.35 -8.83
N THR A 421 -23.67 15.11 -8.64
CA THR A 421 -23.24 13.94 -9.40
C THR A 421 -24.44 13.21 -9.99
N THR A 422 -24.29 12.64 -11.19
CA THR A 422 -25.30 11.76 -11.80
C THR A 422 -24.74 10.34 -11.93
N SER A 423 -25.57 9.33 -11.66
CA SER A 423 -25.20 7.92 -11.83
C SER A 423 -24.74 7.64 -13.27
N PRO A 424 -23.65 6.88 -13.49
CA PRO A 424 -23.19 6.49 -14.82
C PRO A 424 -24.14 5.52 -15.53
N ILE A 425 -25.10 4.95 -14.81
CA ILE A 425 -26.17 4.09 -15.32
C ILE A 425 -27.54 4.57 -14.82
N ASP A 426 -28.57 4.41 -15.63
CA ASP A 426 -29.96 4.67 -15.22
C ASP A 426 -30.63 3.40 -14.68
N ILE A 427 -31.67 3.57 -13.85
CA ILE A 427 -32.58 2.47 -13.51
C ILE A 427 -33.47 2.22 -14.73
N ARG A 428 -33.39 1.02 -15.32
CA ARG A 428 -34.32 0.61 -16.38
C ARG A 428 -35.70 0.30 -15.79
N ILE A 429 -36.75 0.63 -16.52
CA ILE A 429 -38.08 0.07 -16.28
C ILE A 429 -38.27 -1.11 -17.23
N GLY A 430 -38.82 -2.22 -16.71
CA GLY A 430 -39.14 -3.40 -17.50
C GLY A 430 -40.38 -4.14 -16.98
N ASP A 431 -40.95 -5.00 -17.83
CA ASP A 431 -42.15 -5.78 -17.55
C ASP A 431 -41.89 -7.29 -17.61
N GLY A 432 -42.34 -8.02 -16.58
CA GLY A 432 -42.18 -9.48 -16.50
C GLY A 432 -40.80 -9.93 -16.04
N LEU A 433 -40.16 -10.80 -16.82
CA LEU A 433 -38.94 -11.54 -16.48
C LEU A 433 -37.74 -11.06 -17.34
N GLU A 434 -36.85 -10.26 -16.76
CA GLU A 434 -35.64 -9.74 -17.43
C GLU A 434 -34.43 -9.84 -16.50
N ILE A 435 -33.27 -10.20 -17.05
CA ILE A 435 -31.95 -10.02 -16.43
C ILE A 435 -31.39 -8.67 -16.88
N ALA A 436 -31.06 -7.79 -15.94
CA ALA A 436 -30.38 -6.53 -16.24
C ALA A 436 -28.86 -6.59 -16.07
N ARG A 437 -28.34 -7.45 -15.20
CA ARG A 437 -26.89 -7.57 -14.97
C ARG A 437 -26.44 -8.96 -14.54
N LEU A 438 -25.19 -9.29 -14.86
CA LEU A 438 -24.38 -10.27 -14.13
C LEU A 438 -23.33 -9.47 -13.35
N LYS A 439 -23.24 -9.61 -12.02
CA LYS A 439 -22.19 -8.92 -11.23
C LYS A 439 -20.79 -9.36 -11.60
N MET A 440 -20.67 -10.63 -11.99
CA MET A 440 -19.49 -11.22 -12.62
C MET A 440 -19.97 -11.82 -13.95
N ASN A 441 -19.59 -11.17 -15.05
CA ASN A 441 -19.86 -11.64 -16.42
C ASN A 441 -18.73 -12.52 -16.97
N THR A 442 -17.76 -12.89 -16.14
CA THR A 442 -16.66 -13.79 -16.46
C THR A 442 -16.38 -14.71 -15.27
N GLY A 443 -15.86 -15.93 -15.51
CA GLY A 443 -15.48 -16.87 -14.45
C GLY A 443 -15.37 -18.33 -14.91
N GLN A 444 -14.89 -19.18 -14.01
CA GLN A 444 -14.70 -20.62 -14.20
C GLN A 444 -15.83 -21.45 -13.57
N PRO A 445 -16.00 -22.72 -13.99
CA PRO A 445 -16.92 -23.64 -13.33
C PRO A 445 -16.59 -23.82 -11.84
N GLY A 446 -17.60 -23.65 -10.99
CA GLY A 446 -17.47 -23.63 -9.52
C GLY A 446 -17.58 -22.23 -8.91
N ASP A 447 -17.33 -21.18 -9.68
CA ASP A 447 -17.46 -19.79 -9.20
C ASP A 447 -18.91 -19.46 -8.82
N LYS A 448 -19.07 -18.43 -7.97
CA LYS A 448 -20.38 -17.92 -7.54
C LYS A 448 -20.64 -16.58 -8.23
N ILE A 449 -21.68 -16.48 -9.04
CA ILE A 449 -22.09 -15.20 -9.64
C ILE A 449 -23.46 -14.76 -9.14
N ILE A 450 -23.70 -13.45 -9.15
CA ILE A 450 -24.99 -12.85 -8.84
C ILE A 450 -25.61 -12.35 -10.14
N ILE A 451 -26.86 -12.76 -10.38
CA ILE A 451 -27.70 -12.38 -11.52
C ILE A 451 -28.74 -11.39 -11.00
N GLU A 452 -28.78 -10.19 -11.57
CA GLU A 452 -29.68 -9.09 -11.16
C GLU A 452 -30.76 -8.87 -12.22
N GLY A 453 -32.01 -8.68 -11.80
CA GLY A 453 -33.15 -8.64 -12.71
C GLY A 453 -34.51 -8.41 -12.04
N ILE A 454 -35.58 -8.66 -12.79
CA ILE A 454 -36.98 -8.64 -12.34
C ILE A 454 -37.68 -9.95 -12.74
N GLY A 455 -38.80 -10.25 -12.09
CA GLY A 455 -39.64 -11.41 -12.41
C GLY A 455 -39.19 -12.76 -11.82
N PHE A 456 -38.10 -12.79 -11.06
CA PHE A 456 -37.67 -13.98 -10.31
C PHE A 456 -38.71 -14.34 -9.23
N ASP A 457 -39.01 -15.64 -9.07
CA ASP A 457 -39.92 -16.11 -8.02
C ASP A 457 -39.17 -16.22 -6.68
N SER A 458 -39.83 -15.98 -5.55
CA SER A 458 -39.20 -16.10 -4.23
C SER A 458 -38.77 -17.54 -3.89
N LEU A 459 -39.36 -18.54 -4.55
CA LEU A 459 -38.99 -19.95 -4.37
C LEU A 459 -37.90 -20.38 -5.35
N LYS A 460 -36.72 -20.70 -4.80
CA LYS A 460 -35.57 -21.33 -5.48
C LYS A 460 -35.95 -22.48 -6.42
N SER A 461 -36.97 -23.28 -6.11
CA SER A 461 -37.43 -24.42 -6.91
C SER A 461 -38.22 -24.07 -8.17
N LYS A 462 -38.65 -22.81 -8.34
CA LYS A 462 -39.37 -22.33 -9.54
C LYS A 462 -38.50 -21.50 -10.50
N ASN A 463 -37.32 -21.08 -10.06
CA ASN A 463 -36.34 -20.41 -10.91
C ASN A 463 -35.41 -21.47 -11.51
N ARG A 464 -35.11 -21.37 -12.80
CA ARG A 464 -34.19 -22.26 -13.51
C ARG A 464 -33.19 -21.45 -14.31
N VAL A 465 -32.02 -21.24 -13.74
CA VAL A 465 -30.91 -20.55 -14.41
C VAL A 465 -30.17 -21.53 -15.33
N THR A 466 -29.89 -21.12 -16.55
CA THR A 466 -29.08 -21.90 -17.49
C THR A 466 -27.97 -21.09 -18.13
N PHE A 467 -26.87 -21.77 -18.43
CA PHE A 467 -25.70 -21.27 -19.15
C PHE A 467 -25.60 -21.97 -20.52
N LYS A 468 -24.87 -21.36 -21.45
CA LYS A 468 -24.58 -21.94 -22.77
C LYS A 468 -23.55 -23.07 -22.64
N GLY A 469 -23.88 -24.24 -23.18
CA GLY A 469 -22.98 -25.39 -23.29
C GLY A 469 -22.61 -25.68 -24.74
N GLN A 470 -21.72 -26.65 -24.93
CA GLN A 470 -21.32 -27.11 -26.27
C GLN A 470 -22.53 -27.61 -27.08
N ASN A 471 -22.42 -27.53 -28.42
CA ASN A 471 -23.45 -27.99 -29.36
C ASN A 471 -24.85 -27.38 -29.14
N GLY A 472 -24.93 -26.15 -28.60
CA GLY A 472 -26.19 -25.45 -28.36
C GLY A 472 -26.97 -25.92 -27.12
N THR A 473 -26.35 -26.74 -26.26
CA THR A 473 -26.99 -27.20 -25.02
C THR A 473 -27.17 -26.06 -24.00
N ARG A 474 -28.15 -26.22 -23.11
CA ARG A 474 -28.38 -25.33 -21.95
C ARG A 474 -28.06 -26.09 -20.66
N ILE A 475 -26.96 -25.73 -20.00
CA ILE A 475 -26.50 -26.37 -18.77
C ILE A 475 -27.18 -25.67 -17.59
N VAL A 476 -27.86 -26.42 -16.71
CA VAL A 476 -28.55 -25.86 -15.54
C VAL A 476 -27.53 -25.50 -14.45
N ALA A 477 -27.61 -24.28 -13.92
CA ALA A 477 -26.79 -23.82 -12.81
C ALA A 477 -27.41 -24.15 -11.46
N SER A 478 -26.57 -24.34 -10.44
CA SER A 478 -27.06 -24.53 -9.06
C SER A 478 -27.35 -23.17 -8.44
N ILE A 479 -28.62 -22.82 -8.27
CA ILE A 479 -29.00 -21.63 -7.49
C ILE A 479 -28.58 -21.87 -6.04
N ILE A 480 -27.86 -20.92 -5.44
CA ILE A 480 -27.45 -20.94 -4.04
C ILE A 480 -28.52 -20.22 -3.21
N LYS A 481 -28.73 -18.93 -3.50
CA LYS A 481 -29.53 -17.95 -2.76
C LYS A 481 -30.51 -17.25 -3.71
N VAL A 482 -31.66 -16.82 -3.18
CA VAL A 482 -32.70 -16.07 -3.89
C VAL A 482 -33.08 -14.87 -3.03
N GLU A 483 -33.08 -13.68 -3.62
CA GLU A 483 -33.43 -12.41 -2.99
C GLU A 483 -34.28 -11.57 -3.96
N SER A 484 -34.85 -10.46 -3.49
CA SER A 484 -35.63 -9.56 -4.34
C SER A 484 -34.78 -9.06 -5.50
N GLY A 485 -35.11 -9.47 -6.73
CA GLY A 485 -34.38 -9.11 -7.94
C GLY A 485 -32.95 -9.69 -8.08
N LYS A 486 -32.54 -10.62 -7.20
CA LYS A 486 -31.19 -11.25 -7.27
C LYS A 486 -31.23 -12.78 -7.15
N LEU A 487 -30.46 -13.47 -8.00
CA LEU A 487 -30.18 -14.91 -7.90
C LEU A 487 -28.67 -15.13 -7.80
N THR A 488 -28.19 -15.68 -6.67
CA THR A 488 -26.79 -16.16 -6.58
C THR A 488 -26.72 -17.59 -7.09
N VAL A 489 -25.84 -17.89 -8.04
CA VAL A 489 -25.70 -19.23 -8.64
C VAL A 489 -24.24 -19.71 -8.70
N THR A 490 -24.04 -21.02 -8.66
CA THR A 490 -22.76 -21.65 -9.02
C THR A 490 -22.67 -21.82 -10.54
N VAL A 491 -21.60 -21.33 -11.15
CA VAL A 491 -21.26 -21.54 -12.57
C VAL A 491 -21.06 -23.05 -12.82
N PRO A 492 -21.84 -23.69 -13.72
CA PRO A 492 -21.82 -25.14 -13.86
C PRO A 492 -20.70 -25.65 -14.80
N ASN A 493 -20.33 -26.92 -14.64
CA ASN A 493 -19.32 -27.58 -15.50
C ASN A 493 -19.77 -27.71 -16.97
N ASN A 494 -18.80 -27.72 -17.88
CA ASN A 494 -18.97 -27.93 -19.34
C ASN A 494 -19.73 -26.81 -20.08
N ILE A 495 -19.71 -25.59 -19.55
CA ILE A 495 -20.19 -24.39 -20.25
C ILE A 495 -19.17 -23.86 -21.27
N ILE A 496 -19.61 -22.91 -22.10
CA ILE A 496 -18.79 -22.11 -23.02
C ILE A 496 -19.29 -20.67 -23.04
N THR A 497 -18.46 -19.72 -23.49
CA THR A 497 -18.80 -18.29 -23.57
C THR A 497 -20.12 -18.02 -24.32
N GLY A 498 -20.99 -17.25 -23.68
CA GLY A 498 -22.27 -16.75 -24.19
C GLY A 498 -23.38 -16.79 -23.15
N ASP A 499 -24.63 -16.74 -23.62
CA ASP A 499 -25.80 -16.31 -22.85
C ASP A 499 -26.08 -17.13 -21.57
N VAL A 500 -26.22 -16.45 -20.45
CA VAL A 500 -26.97 -16.88 -19.26
C VAL A 500 -28.43 -16.45 -19.41
N THR A 501 -29.37 -17.34 -19.08
CA THR A 501 -30.81 -17.04 -19.07
C THR A 501 -31.46 -17.58 -17.79
N VAL A 502 -32.52 -16.93 -17.33
CA VAL A 502 -33.39 -17.41 -16.24
C VAL A 502 -34.73 -17.83 -16.84
N GLU A 503 -35.23 -18.99 -16.45
CA GLU A 503 -36.58 -19.46 -16.72
C GLU A 503 -37.41 -19.47 -15.44
N VAL A 504 -38.63 -18.91 -15.49
CA VAL A 504 -39.60 -18.86 -14.38
C VAL A 504 -40.99 -19.10 -14.95
N ASN A 505 -41.74 -20.06 -14.40
CA ASN A 505 -43.11 -20.38 -14.83
C ASN A 505 -43.27 -20.61 -16.36
N ASN A 506 -42.27 -21.24 -16.99
CA ASN A 506 -42.12 -21.46 -18.45
C ASN A 506 -41.91 -20.19 -19.31
N GLN A 507 -41.74 -19.01 -18.70
CA GLN A 507 -41.20 -17.83 -19.38
C GLN A 507 -39.67 -17.88 -19.29
N THR A 508 -38.97 -17.45 -20.34
CA THR A 508 -37.50 -17.33 -20.35
C THR A 508 -37.12 -15.87 -20.56
N SER A 509 -36.14 -15.38 -19.80
CA SER A 509 -35.58 -14.03 -19.90
C SER A 509 -34.86 -13.78 -21.23
N ASN A 510 -34.48 -12.52 -21.44
CA ASN A 510 -33.33 -12.19 -22.28
C ASN A 510 -32.05 -12.95 -21.87
N GLY A 511 -31.09 -13.05 -22.79
CA GLY A 511 -29.74 -13.53 -22.50
C GLY A 511 -28.80 -12.38 -22.15
N LEU A 512 -27.90 -12.60 -21.18
CA LEU A 512 -26.68 -11.79 -20.99
C LEU A 512 -25.45 -12.68 -21.17
N GLU A 513 -24.45 -12.21 -21.91
CA GLU A 513 -23.23 -12.98 -22.16
C GLU A 513 -22.42 -13.19 -20.87
N PHE A 514 -22.04 -14.45 -20.62
CA PHE A 514 -21.04 -14.83 -19.64
C PHE A 514 -19.82 -15.42 -20.35
N VAL A 515 -18.64 -14.90 -20.02
CA VAL A 515 -17.35 -15.29 -20.61
C VAL A 515 -16.71 -16.38 -19.78
N VAL A 516 -16.28 -17.45 -20.43
CA VAL A 516 -15.37 -18.45 -19.84
C VAL A 516 -13.97 -18.10 -20.31
N PRO A 517 -13.08 -17.58 -19.44
CA PRO A 517 -11.71 -17.27 -19.83
C PRO A 517 -10.89 -18.56 -20.01
N TYR A 518 -9.80 -18.44 -20.76
CA TYR A 518 -8.81 -19.50 -20.93
C TYR A 518 -7.74 -19.36 -19.85
N ILE A 519 -7.30 -20.46 -19.26
CA ILE A 519 -6.28 -20.42 -18.20
C ILE A 519 -4.89 -20.57 -18.82
N LEU A 520 -4.02 -19.60 -18.55
CA LEU A 520 -2.58 -19.70 -18.77
C LEU A 520 -1.90 -20.04 -17.44
N ASP A 521 -1.38 -21.24 -17.31
CA ASP A 521 -0.59 -21.65 -16.14
C ASP A 521 0.89 -21.34 -16.40
N ILE A 522 1.52 -20.47 -15.60
CA ILE A 522 2.95 -20.13 -15.73
C ILE A 522 3.72 -20.65 -14.52
N THR A 523 4.77 -21.44 -14.77
CA THR A 523 5.81 -21.75 -13.79
C THR A 523 7.11 -21.11 -14.23
N PHE A 524 7.85 -20.44 -13.36
CA PHE A 524 9.19 -19.93 -13.68
C PHE A 524 10.10 -20.04 -12.46
N GLY A 525 11.38 -19.76 -12.62
CA GLY A 525 12.32 -19.67 -11.50
C GLY A 525 13.77 -19.71 -11.93
N ASP A 526 14.63 -19.65 -10.92
CA ASP A 526 16.07 -19.80 -11.02
C ASP A 526 16.42 -21.29 -11.23
N ASN A 527 17.28 -21.59 -12.21
CA ASN A 527 17.79 -22.94 -12.48
C ASN A 527 19.32 -23.05 -12.41
N GLY A 528 20.02 -22.08 -11.82
CA GLY A 528 21.47 -22.11 -11.58
C GLY A 528 21.87 -23.04 -10.43
N ASN A 529 23.16 -23.11 -10.12
CA ASN A 529 23.69 -23.76 -8.93
C ASN A 529 23.48 -22.91 -7.67
N PHE A 530 23.69 -21.60 -7.75
CA PHE A 530 23.34 -20.64 -6.69
C PHE A 530 21.87 -20.20 -6.78
N ASN A 531 21.31 -19.65 -5.69
CA ASN A 531 19.88 -19.29 -5.59
C ASN A 531 19.76 -17.83 -5.14
N ASP A 532 20.09 -16.93 -6.06
CA ASP A 532 20.23 -15.50 -5.85
C ASP A 532 19.51 -14.66 -6.94
N ASP A 533 19.03 -15.31 -8.01
CA ASP A 533 18.26 -14.68 -9.08
C ASP A 533 16.81 -14.35 -8.68
N ILE A 534 16.37 -13.14 -9.01
CA ILE A 534 15.04 -12.62 -8.73
C ILE A 534 14.39 -12.08 -10.02
N PHE A 535 13.13 -12.42 -10.28
CA PHE A 535 12.40 -12.02 -11.48
C PHE A 535 11.04 -11.39 -11.20
N LYS A 536 10.59 -10.57 -12.16
CA LYS A 536 9.25 -9.99 -12.27
C LYS A 536 8.50 -10.62 -13.44
N LEU A 537 7.23 -10.99 -13.24
CA LEU A 537 6.36 -11.54 -14.28
C LEU A 537 5.30 -10.50 -14.67
N VAL A 538 5.23 -10.18 -15.96
CA VAL A 538 4.30 -9.22 -16.54
C VAL A 538 3.54 -9.88 -17.71
N ILE A 539 2.24 -9.64 -17.83
CA ILE A 539 1.40 -10.12 -18.95
C ILE A 539 0.55 -8.96 -19.46
N ASP A 540 0.63 -8.68 -20.77
CA ASP A 540 -0.03 -7.53 -21.42
C ASP A 540 0.14 -6.23 -20.64
N ASP A 541 1.37 -5.98 -20.21
CA ASP A 541 1.82 -4.84 -19.41
C ASP A 541 1.22 -4.72 -17.98
N LYS A 542 0.36 -5.65 -17.54
CA LYS A 542 0.03 -5.82 -16.11
C LYS A 542 1.08 -6.68 -15.40
N VAL A 543 1.60 -6.21 -14.26
CA VAL A 543 2.42 -7.01 -13.34
C VAL A 543 1.55 -8.10 -12.70
N ILE A 544 2.01 -9.35 -12.78
CA ILE A 544 1.36 -10.54 -12.20
C ILE A 544 2.11 -11.02 -10.96
N MET A 545 3.43 -10.82 -10.92
CA MET A 545 4.25 -11.01 -9.72
C MET A 545 5.46 -10.07 -9.76
N ASP A 546 5.77 -9.44 -8.64
CA ASP A 546 7.08 -8.86 -8.37
C ASP A 546 7.85 -9.75 -7.39
N GLY A 547 9.13 -10.00 -7.69
CA GLY A 547 9.97 -10.87 -6.89
C GLY A 547 10.67 -10.11 -5.75
N SER A 548 10.44 -10.50 -4.50
CA SER A 548 11.12 -9.92 -3.33
C SER A 548 12.27 -10.78 -2.79
N SER A 549 12.41 -12.02 -3.28
CA SER A 549 13.47 -12.96 -2.89
C SER A 549 13.74 -13.99 -3.99
N PRO A 550 14.93 -14.63 -4.01
CA PRO A 550 15.28 -15.61 -5.04
C PRO A 550 14.54 -16.95 -4.89
N GLN A 551 14.02 -17.49 -5.98
CA GLN A 551 13.13 -18.67 -5.95
C GLN A 551 13.44 -19.70 -7.05
N ARG A 552 13.87 -20.90 -6.63
CA ARG A 552 13.95 -22.11 -7.48
C ARG A 552 12.67 -22.43 -8.25
N LYS A 553 11.50 -22.10 -7.71
CA LYS A 553 10.21 -22.29 -8.39
C LYS A 553 9.14 -21.34 -7.87
N VAL A 554 8.64 -20.52 -8.79
CA VAL A 554 7.36 -19.82 -8.69
C VAL A 554 6.29 -20.60 -9.47
N GLY A 555 5.10 -20.72 -8.90
CA GLY A 555 3.91 -21.22 -9.60
C GLY A 555 3.69 -22.74 -9.56
N PRO A 556 2.72 -23.27 -10.34
CA PRO A 556 2.00 -22.58 -11.42
C PRO A 556 1.13 -21.41 -10.92
N ILE A 557 1.27 -20.26 -11.56
CA ILE A 557 0.35 -19.12 -11.45
C ILE A 557 -0.69 -19.27 -12.56
N SER A 558 -1.94 -19.48 -12.20
CA SER A 558 -3.06 -19.62 -13.15
C SER A 558 -3.65 -18.24 -13.47
N VAL A 559 -3.42 -17.73 -14.69
CA VAL A 559 -3.92 -16.42 -15.14
C VAL A 559 -5.10 -16.60 -16.11
N PRO A 560 -6.30 -16.04 -15.83
CA PRO A 560 -7.42 -16.07 -16.76
C PRO A 560 -7.27 -15.00 -17.85
N LEU A 561 -7.33 -15.43 -19.11
CA LEU A 561 -7.13 -14.59 -20.31
C LEU A 561 -8.26 -14.76 -21.32
N SER A 562 -8.38 -13.81 -22.26
CA SER A 562 -9.22 -13.93 -23.45
C SER A 562 -8.66 -14.97 -24.45
N ALA A 563 -9.43 -15.35 -25.48
CA ALA A 563 -8.84 -16.07 -26.60
C ALA A 563 -7.93 -15.13 -27.42
N GLY A 564 -6.71 -15.55 -27.72
CA GLY A 564 -5.80 -14.78 -28.58
C GLY A 564 -4.34 -14.85 -28.17
N SER A 565 -3.58 -13.88 -28.69
CA SER A 565 -2.15 -13.73 -28.48
C SER A 565 -1.87 -12.71 -27.38
N HIS A 566 -1.23 -13.14 -26.31
CA HIS A 566 -0.82 -12.34 -25.16
C HIS A 566 0.70 -12.21 -25.12
N VAL A 567 1.21 -11.11 -24.55
CA VAL A 567 2.64 -10.85 -24.39
C VAL A 567 3.02 -11.08 -22.94
N VAL A 568 3.70 -12.18 -22.67
CA VAL A 568 4.32 -12.46 -21.36
C VAL A 568 5.76 -11.95 -21.38
N LYS A 569 6.16 -11.23 -20.33
CA LYS A 569 7.53 -10.79 -20.10
C LYS A 569 8.01 -11.35 -18.77
N LEU A 570 9.15 -12.03 -18.77
CA LEU A 570 9.93 -12.32 -17.57
C LEU A 570 11.09 -11.33 -17.55
N ILE A 571 11.24 -10.58 -16.46
CA ILE A 571 12.20 -9.48 -16.33
C ILE A 571 13.14 -9.79 -15.16
N GLY A 572 14.44 -9.64 -15.36
CA GLY A 572 15.41 -9.80 -14.28
C GLY A 572 15.36 -8.60 -13.34
N ILE A 573 15.21 -8.83 -12.04
CA ILE A 573 15.33 -7.81 -10.99
C ILE A 573 16.77 -7.82 -10.44
N ARG A 574 17.33 -9.01 -10.20
CA ARG A 574 18.66 -9.19 -9.62
C ARG A 574 19.25 -10.54 -10.04
N ALA A 575 20.58 -10.54 -10.20
CA ALA A 575 21.50 -11.67 -10.14
C ALA A 575 22.67 -11.17 -9.26
N GLU A 576 23.19 -11.94 -8.29
CA GLU A 576 24.27 -11.45 -7.40
C GLU A 576 25.67 -11.74 -7.94
N ASP A 577 25.82 -12.68 -8.88
CA ASP A 577 27.09 -13.11 -9.47
C ASP A 577 27.37 -12.56 -10.89
N GLU A 578 26.46 -11.73 -11.42
CA GLU A 578 26.40 -11.26 -12.83
C GLU A 578 25.99 -12.32 -13.89
N ILE A 579 25.32 -13.43 -13.51
CA ILE A 579 24.87 -14.51 -14.43
C ILE A 579 23.39 -14.88 -14.19
N GLY A 580 22.47 -14.10 -14.76
CA GLY A 580 21.03 -14.27 -14.54
C GLY A 580 20.44 -15.56 -15.14
N THR A 581 20.39 -16.64 -14.36
CA THR A 581 19.90 -17.97 -14.76
C THR A 581 18.39 -18.08 -14.61
N TYR A 582 17.70 -18.66 -15.59
CA TYR A 582 16.23 -18.77 -15.53
C TYR A 582 15.68 -19.95 -16.30
N TYR A 583 14.43 -20.29 -15.95
CA TYR A 583 13.51 -21.04 -16.78
C TYR A 583 12.08 -20.47 -16.70
N ILE A 584 11.26 -20.75 -17.73
CA ILE A 584 9.82 -20.49 -17.75
C ILE A 584 9.07 -21.55 -18.55
N GLU A 585 7.97 -22.04 -17.99
CA GLU A 585 7.10 -23.08 -18.53
C GLU A 585 5.66 -22.58 -18.64
N PHE A 586 4.99 -22.91 -19.75
CA PHE A 586 3.64 -22.50 -20.07
C PHE A 586 2.73 -23.73 -20.23
N GLU A 587 1.73 -23.88 -19.36
CA GLU A 587 0.70 -24.93 -19.40
C GLU A 587 -0.72 -24.31 -19.39
N GLY A 588 -1.76 -25.13 -19.17
CA GLY A 588 -3.16 -24.72 -19.25
C GLY A 588 -3.75 -24.87 -20.66
N ASP A 589 -4.45 -23.83 -21.14
CA ASP A 589 -5.15 -23.79 -22.43
C ASP A 589 -4.30 -23.13 -23.55
N VAL A 590 -2.98 -23.34 -23.48
CA VAL A 590 -1.99 -22.86 -24.46
C VAL A 590 -2.11 -23.60 -25.78
N ILE A 591 -2.21 -22.85 -26.87
CA ILE A 591 -2.16 -23.31 -28.26
C ILE A 591 -0.72 -23.30 -28.78
N ALA A 592 0.02 -22.21 -28.53
CA ALA A 592 1.41 -22.04 -28.97
C ALA A 592 2.16 -21.02 -28.11
N VAL A 593 3.49 -21.14 -28.08
CA VAL A 593 4.42 -20.16 -27.50
C VAL A 593 5.50 -19.86 -28.55
N ASN A 594 5.83 -18.59 -28.74
CA ASN A 594 6.95 -18.11 -29.55
C ASN A 594 7.68 -17.00 -28.79
N GLY A 595 8.90 -16.64 -29.17
CA GLY A 595 9.66 -15.56 -28.53
C GLY A 595 11.07 -15.99 -28.20
N ASP A 596 11.57 -15.54 -27.04
CA ASP A 596 12.87 -15.91 -26.49
C ASP A 596 12.98 -17.38 -26.08
N ALA A 597 14.17 -17.78 -25.63
CA ALA A 597 14.41 -19.10 -25.05
C ALA A 597 13.63 -19.28 -23.74
N LEU A 598 13.14 -20.52 -23.50
CA LEU A 598 12.41 -20.88 -22.28
C LEU A 598 13.33 -21.14 -21.08
N GLU A 599 14.65 -21.16 -21.28
CA GLU A 599 15.68 -21.22 -20.25
C GLU A 599 16.97 -20.56 -20.76
N GLY A 600 17.79 -20.01 -19.86
CA GLY A 600 19.01 -19.29 -20.23
C GLY A 600 19.82 -18.78 -19.05
N ARG A 601 20.75 -17.85 -19.30
CA ARG A 601 21.74 -17.30 -18.33
C ARG A 601 22.01 -15.80 -18.52
N ASP A 602 21.09 -15.15 -19.21
CA ASP A 602 21.21 -13.80 -19.73
C ASP A 602 20.04 -12.92 -19.29
N LEU A 603 19.38 -13.31 -18.18
CA LEU A 603 18.28 -12.56 -17.56
C LEU A 603 18.76 -11.71 -16.37
N LEU A 604 19.77 -10.90 -16.64
CA LEU A 604 20.33 -9.91 -15.70
C LEU A 604 19.29 -8.82 -15.36
N LYS A 605 19.59 -8.01 -14.34
CA LYS A 605 18.80 -6.84 -13.94
C LYS A 605 18.41 -5.98 -15.16
N ASP A 606 17.14 -5.58 -15.18
CA ASP A 606 16.46 -4.78 -16.23
C ASP A 606 16.42 -5.42 -17.63
N SER A 607 17.00 -6.62 -17.82
CA SER A 607 16.86 -7.38 -19.06
C SER A 607 15.52 -8.14 -19.10
N VAL A 608 15.03 -8.40 -20.31
CA VAL A 608 13.67 -8.89 -20.55
C VAL A 608 13.68 -10.08 -21.49
N LYS A 609 12.95 -11.14 -21.13
CA LYS A 609 12.56 -12.25 -22.01
C LYS A 609 11.09 -12.13 -22.36
N SER A 610 10.79 -12.04 -23.66
CA SER A 610 9.45 -11.77 -24.19
C SER A 610 8.90 -12.98 -24.95
N PHE A 611 7.72 -13.41 -24.54
CA PHE A 611 7.02 -14.58 -25.08
C PHE A 611 5.65 -14.19 -25.61
N GLN A 612 5.39 -14.49 -26.87
CA GLN A 612 4.09 -14.35 -27.50
C GLN A 612 3.33 -15.69 -27.33
N VAL A 613 2.45 -15.72 -26.33
CA VAL A 613 1.69 -16.90 -25.91
C VAL A 613 0.28 -16.81 -26.52
N ASN A 614 -0.12 -17.81 -27.29
CA ASN A 614 -1.44 -17.90 -27.89
C ASN A 614 -2.30 -18.90 -27.10
N VAL A 615 -3.42 -18.45 -26.52
CA VAL A 615 -4.33 -19.25 -25.69
C VAL A 615 -5.72 -19.36 -26.31
N GLY A 616 -6.40 -20.48 -26.03
CA GLY A 616 -7.75 -20.74 -26.53
C GLY A 616 -8.13 -22.22 -26.49
N ALA A 617 -9.26 -22.55 -27.11
CA ALA A 617 -9.81 -23.91 -27.04
C ALA A 617 -8.90 -24.96 -27.71
N THR A 618 -8.15 -25.72 -26.91
CA THR A 618 -7.22 -26.76 -27.36
C THR A 618 -7.59 -28.17 -26.85
N THR A 619 -7.41 -29.17 -27.71
CA THR A 619 -7.44 -30.60 -27.32
C THR A 619 -6.03 -31.18 -27.09
N LYS A 620 -4.99 -30.36 -27.32
CA LYS A 620 -3.58 -30.67 -27.10
C LYS A 620 -3.00 -29.61 -26.16
N ARG A 621 -3.15 -29.81 -24.86
CA ARG A 621 -2.43 -29.00 -23.88
C ARG A 621 -0.93 -29.14 -24.12
N VAL A 622 -0.23 -28.02 -24.22
CA VAL A 622 1.23 -28.01 -24.12
C VAL A 622 1.57 -28.60 -22.75
N LYS A 623 2.58 -29.47 -22.74
CA LYS A 623 3.22 -29.96 -21.52
C LYS A 623 4.70 -29.78 -21.65
N SER A 624 5.33 -29.23 -20.62
CA SER A 624 6.79 -29.29 -20.55
C SER A 624 7.23 -30.75 -20.54
N ARG A 625 8.33 -31.05 -21.26
CA ARG A 625 8.98 -32.37 -21.27
C ARG A 625 10.33 -32.34 -20.57
N VAL A 626 10.74 -31.18 -20.10
CA VAL A 626 11.96 -30.94 -19.34
C VAL A 626 11.56 -30.82 -17.87
N ASN A 627 12.49 -31.08 -16.96
CA ASN A 627 12.36 -30.64 -15.57
C ASN A 627 13.62 -29.79 -15.32
N PRO A 628 13.53 -28.46 -15.41
CA PRO A 628 14.70 -27.58 -15.41
C PRO A 628 15.51 -27.71 -14.12
N LEU A 629 14.85 -27.99 -12.99
CA LEU A 629 15.49 -28.20 -11.69
C LEU A 629 16.15 -29.57 -11.50
N ARG A 630 16.08 -30.47 -12.50
CA ARG A 630 16.70 -31.80 -12.41
C ARG A 630 18.20 -31.78 -12.69
N HIS A 631 18.64 -30.86 -13.53
CA HIS A 631 20.05 -30.67 -13.91
C HIS A 631 20.28 -29.17 -13.96
N LEU A 632 20.58 -28.60 -12.78
CA LEU A 632 20.88 -27.17 -12.64
C LEU A 632 21.98 -26.77 -13.60
N GLN A 633 21.87 -25.56 -14.13
CA GLN A 633 22.90 -24.96 -14.95
C GLN A 633 24.16 -24.77 -14.10
N GLN A 634 25.33 -25.02 -14.68
CA GLN A 634 26.60 -24.65 -14.06
C GLN A 634 27.01 -23.28 -14.55
N GLU A 635 26.68 -22.20 -13.82
CA GLU A 635 27.28 -20.86 -13.96
C GLU A 635 28.70 -20.90 -14.53
#